data_AF-A0ABC9YIQ4-F1
#
_entry.id   AF-A0ABC9YIQ4-F1
#
_cell.length_a   1.000
_cell.length_b   1.000
_cell.length_c   1.000
_cell.angle_alpha   90.00
_cell.angle_beta   90.00
_cell.angle_gamma   90.00
#
_symmetry.space_group_name_H-M   'P 1'
#
loop_
_entity.id
_entity.type
_entity.pdbx_description
1 polymer ?
#
loop_
_entity_poly.entity_id
_entity_poly.type
_entity_poly.pdbx_seq_one_letter_code
_entity_poly.pdbx_strand_id
1 'polypeptide(L)'
;MDEQGAPGKLKGKKEVYRMWKKGLATWEEYRDVVRVCRDATRKAKAHLELNLAGEVKDSKKGFFKYIGSKRKTRENVGPLLNEVGALVEEDTEKAELLNAFFASVFTAKASPQETQTLDVGEKVQKKEDLPLVEEDWVREHLGKLDTHKCMDPDGMHPRVLRELADVIAKPLSIIFERSWRRGEVPEDGRKANVTLVFEKGKEDPGNYRPVSLTSIPGKVMEQLILSPITSS
;
A
#
# COMPACT_ATOMS: atom_id res chain seq x y z
N MET A 1 0.59 44.72 -3.68
CA MET A 1 1.08 44.45 -5.06
C MET A 1 2.10 43.33 -4.90
N ASP A 2 1.86 42.05 -5.19
CA ASP A 2 0.92 41.41 -6.12
C ASP A 2 0.35 40.12 -5.52
N GLU A 3 -0.97 40.08 -5.36
CA GLU A 3 -1.73 38.95 -4.82
C GLU A 3 -2.43 38.17 -5.96
N GLN A 4 -1.70 37.88 -7.03
CA GLN A 4 -2.21 37.13 -8.19
C GLN A 4 -1.16 36.14 -8.70
N GLY A 5 -1.14 34.90 -8.21
CA GLY A 5 -0.13 33.94 -8.67
C GLY A 5 -0.43 32.45 -8.57
N ALA A 6 -1.37 32.02 -7.72
CA ALA A 6 -1.64 30.60 -7.50
C ALA A 6 -2.73 30.00 -8.43
N PRO A 7 -3.91 30.61 -8.64
CA PRO A 7 -5.00 29.96 -9.39
C PRO A 7 -4.76 29.95 -10.91
N GLY A 8 -4.08 30.95 -11.48
CA GLY A 8 -3.80 31.03 -12.92
C GLY A 8 -2.86 29.93 -13.43
N LYS A 9 -1.85 29.55 -12.64
CA LYS A 9 -0.86 28.53 -13.01
C LYS A 9 -1.45 27.11 -13.07
N LEU A 10 -2.35 26.79 -12.13
CA LEU A 10 -3.05 25.50 -12.09
C LEU A 10 -4.00 25.29 -13.28
N LYS A 11 -4.62 26.36 -13.76
CA LYS A 11 -5.48 26.32 -14.95
C LYS A 11 -4.66 26.01 -16.22
N GLY A 12 -3.46 26.60 -16.35
CA GLY A 12 -2.51 26.30 -17.43
C GLY A 12 -2.04 24.85 -17.44
N LYS A 13 -1.81 24.21 -16.28
CA LYS A 13 -1.41 22.79 -16.22
C LYS A 13 -2.44 21.84 -16.84
N LYS A 14 -3.74 22.04 -16.57
CA LYS A 14 -4.80 21.19 -17.14
C LYS A 14 -4.92 21.36 -18.65
N GLU A 15 -4.73 22.57 -19.12
CA GLU A 15 -4.76 22.91 -20.54
C GLU A 15 -3.59 22.29 -21.30
N VAL A 16 -2.37 22.46 -20.81
CA VAL A 16 -1.17 21.88 -21.42
C VAL A 16 -1.19 20.34 -21.37
N TYR A 17 -1.73 19.74 -20.29
CA TYR A 17 -1.97 18.29 -20.24
C TYR A 17 -2.89 17.81 -21.37
N ARG A 18 -3.99 18.54 -21.62
CA ARG A 18 -4.95 18.23 -22.69
C ARG A 18 -4.33 18.40 -24.07
N MET A 19 -3.47 19.41 -24.26
CA MET A 19 -2.76 19.64 -25.52
C MET A 19 -1.72 18.54 -25.76
N TRP A 20 -0.92 18.18 -24.74
CA TRP A 20 0.03 17.08 -24.80
C TRP A 20 -0.64 15.75 -25.16
N LYS A 21 -1.78 15.45 -24.52
CA LYS A 21 -2.55 14.22 -24.82
C LYS A 21 -3.10 14.19 -26.26
N LYS A 22 -3.28 15.35 -26.90
CA LYS A 22 -3.73 15.49 -28.29
C LYS A 22 -2.56 15.60 -29.29
N GLY A 23 -1.31 15.50 -28.84
CA GLY A 23 -0.12 15.70 -29.68
C GLY A 23 0.13 17.15 -30.10
N LEU A 24 -0.58 18.11 -29.50
CA LEU A 24 -0.48 19.55 -29.78
C LEU A 24 0.54 20.27 -28.89
N ALA A 25 1.13 19.56 -27.94
CA ALA A 25 2.22 20.06 -27.10
C ALA A 25 3.21 18.92 -26.85
N THR A 26 4.47 19.28 -26.69
CA THR A 26 5.55 18.33 -26.38
C THR A 26 5.52 17.90 -24.92
N TRP A 27 6.14 16.75 -24.63
CA TRP A 27 6.32 16.30 -23.25
C TRP A 27 7.11 17.32 -22.40
N GLU A 28 8.06 18.02 -23.02
CA GLU A 28 8.92 19.01 -22.35
C GLU A 28 8.14 20.23 -21.88
N GLU A 29 7.25 20.75 -22.74
CA GLU A 29 6.34 21.85 -22.39
C GLU A 29 5.42 21.47 -21.23
N TYR A 30 4.83 20.26 -21.27
CA TYR A 30 4.02 19.77 -20.16
C TYR A 30 4.83 19.65 -18.86
N ARG A 31 6.00 19.03 -18.93
CA ARG A 31 6.90 18.84 -17.77
C ARG A 31 7.28 20.17 -17.14
N ASP A 32 7.58 21.19 -17.93
CA ASP A 32 7.95 22.51 -17.44
C ASP A 32 6.78 23.21 -16.75
N VAL A 33 5.57 23.12 -17.30
CA VAL A 33 4.37 23.63 -16.61
C VAL A 33 4.11 22.87 -15.31
N VAL A 34 4.33 21.55 -15.26
CA VAL A 34 4.23 20.78 -14.03
C VAL A 34 5.24 21.26 -12.99
N ARG A 35 6.50 21.47 -13.38
CA ARG A 35 7.58 21.98 -12.50
C ARG A 35 7.20 23.34 -11.91
N VAL A 36 6.82 24.28 -12.76
CA VAL A 36 6.42 25.64 -12.35
C VAL A 36 5.23 25.62 -11.39
N CYS A 37 4.22 24.79 -11.67
CA CYS A 37 3.06 24.64 -10.78
C CYS A 37 3.45 24.03 -9.43
N ARG A 38 4.32 23.01 -9.44
CA ARG A 38 4.81 22.37 -8.21
C ARG A 38 5.57 23.37 -7.36
N ASP A 39 6.45 24.16 -7.96
CA ASP A 39 7.25 25.15 -7.25
C ASP A 39 6.40 26.29 -6.69
N ALA A 40 5.40 26.75 -7.45
CA ALA A 40 4.45 27.75 -6.98
C ALA A 40 3.64 27.24 -5.78
N THR A 41 3.11 26.01 -5.85
CA THR A 41 2.38 25.37 -4.74
C THR A 41 3.29 25.20 -3.52
N ARG A 42 4.54 24.77 -3.71
CA ARG A 42 5.52 24.62 -2.63
C ARG A 42 5.80 25.96 -1.95
N LYS A 43 6.05 27.02 -2.72
CA LYS A 43 6.29 28.38 -2.19
C LYS A 43 5.08 28.92 -1.43
N ALA A 44 3.88 28.81 -2.02
CA ALA A 44 2.65 29.27 -1.38
C ALA A 44 2.37 28.52 -0.07
N LYS A 45 2.59 27.20 -0.05
CA LYS A 45 2.45 26.38 1.16
C LYS A 45 3.46 26.79 2.24
N ALA A 46 4.74 26.94 1.89
CA ALA A 46 5.77 27.35 2.83
C ALA A 46 5.48 28.74 3.42
N HIS A 47 5.00 29.67 2.59
CA HIS A 47 4.61 31.00 3.04
C HIS A 47 3.42 30.96 4.01
N LEU A 48 2.38 30.18 3.70
CA LEU A 48 1.26 29.96 4.60
C LEU A 48 1.71 29.37 5.94
N GLU A 49 2.58 28.36 5.92
CA GLU A 49 3.11 27.71 7.13
C GLU A 49 3.95 28.67 7.98
N LEU A 50 4.78 29.50 7.34
CA LEU A 50 5.56 30.55 8.01
C LEU A 50 4.65 31.60 8.67
N ASN A 51 3.63 32.08 7.96
CA ASN A 51 2.69 33.06 8.51
C ASN A 51 1.91 32.47 9.69
N LEU A 52 1.41 31.24 9.56
CA LEU A 52 0.73 30.54 10.65
C LEU A 52 1.63 30.32 11.87
N ALA A 53 2.91 30.04 11.68
CA ALA A 53 3.88 29.87 12.77
C ALA A 53 4.23 31.23 13.43
N GLY A 54 4.35 32.30 12.64
CA GLY A 54 4.61 33.65 13.16
C GLY A 54 3.44 34.22 13.96
N GLU A 55 2.21 33.98 13.49
CA GLU A 55 0.98 34.46 14.12
C GLU A 55 0.48 33.56 15.27
N VAL A 56 1.20 32.50 15.66
CA VAL A 56 0.76 31.59 16.74
C VAL A 56 0.47 32.32 18.05
N LYS A 57 1.22 33.39 18.34
CA LYS A 57 1.03 34.18 19.56
C LYS A 57 -0.28 34.97 19.53
N ASP A 58 -0.68 35.45 18.35
CA ASP A 58 -1.85 36.31 18.16
C ASP A 58 -3.10 35.52 17.77
N SER A 59 -2.96 34.40 17.06
CA SER A 59 -4.03 33.57 16.50
C SER A 59 -3.72 32.07 16.58
N LYS A 60 -3.80 31.53 17.81
CA LYS A 60 -3.65 30.08 18.06
C LYS A 60 -4.64 29.24 17.25
N LYS A 61 -5.86 29.74 17.03
CA LYS A 61 -6.95 29.01 16.34
C LYS A 61 -6.60 28.67 14.89
N GLY A 62 -5.97 29.58 14.16
CA GLY A 62 -5.57 29.35 12.76
C GLY A 62 -4.53 28.24 12.64
N PHE A 63 -3.50 28.27 13.49
CA PHE A 63 -2.45 27.26 13.54
C PHE A 63 -3.00 25.88 13.90
N PHE A 64 -3.75 25.76 14.99
CA PHE A 64 -4.31 24.45 15.41
C PHE A 64 -5.34 23.92 14.41
N LYS A 65 -6.10 24.78 13.73
CA LYS A 65 -6.98 24.37 12.63
C LYS A 65 -6.18 23.81 11.45
N TYR A 66 -5.07 24.44 11.07
CA TYR A 66 -4.19 23.95 10.02
C TYR A 66 -3.57 22.59 10.39
N ILE A 67 -3.02 22.47 11.61
CA ILE A 67 -2.48 21.20 12.12
C ILE A 67 -3.56 20.11 12.15
N GLY A 68 -4.76 20.42 12.64
CA GLY A 68 -5.89 19.51 12.61
C GLY A 68 -6.24 19.05 11.19
N SER A 69 -6.22 19.95 10.21
CA SER A 69 -6.44 19.60 8.80
C SER A 69 -5.36 18.69 8.20
N LYS A 70 -4.12 18.76 8.71
CA LYS A 70 -3.01 17.88 8.32
C LYS A 70 -3.02 16.54 9.02
N ARG A 71 -3.65 16.47 10.20
CA ARG A 71 -3.83 15.24 10.99
C ARG A 71 -5.06 14.43 10.57
N LYS A 72 -5.96 14.98 9.75
CA LYS A 72 -7.05 14.21 9.16
C LYS A 72 -6.48 13.11 8.26
N THR A 73 -6.38 11.89 8.77
CA THR A 73 -6.45 10.68 7.95
C THR A 73 -7.75 10.78 7.17
N ARG A 74 -7.69 10.61 5.84
CA ARG A 74 -8.92 10.37 5.09
C ARG A 74 -9.53 9.10 5.67
N GLU A 75 -10.79 9.13 6.05
CA GLU A 75 -11.54 7.89 6.28
C GLU A 75 -11.41 7.06 5.00
N ASN A 76 -10.80 5.89 5.10
CA ASN A 76 -10.50 5.05 3.95
C ASN A 76 -11.78 4.44 3.35
N VAL A 77 -12.85 4.38 4.14
CA VAL A 77 -14.14 3.80 3.77
C VAL A 77 -15.23 4.77 4.24
N GLY A 78 -15.95 5.36 3.28
CA GLY A 78 -17.12 6.19 3.57
C GLY A 78 -18.27 5.35 4.13
N PRO A 79 -19.40 5.97 4.49
CA PRO A 79 -20.60 5.23 4.87
C PRO A 79 -20.97 4.19 3.80
N LEU A 80 -21.62 3.09 4.20
CA LEU A 80 -22.05 2.03 3.28
C LEU A 80 -23.56 1.81 3.37
N LEU A 81 -24.17 1.38 2.28
CA LEU A 81 -25.57 0.95 2.31
C LEU A 81 -25.64 -0.56 2.61
N ASN A 82 -26.39 -0.91 3.65
CA ASN A 82 -26.72 -2.31 3.92
C ASN A 82 -27.83 -2.84 3.00
N GLU A 83 -28.14 -4.13 3.11
CA GLU A 83 -29.19 -4.80 2.30
C GLU A 83 -30.58 -4.17 2.46
N VAL A 84 -30.81 -3.47 3.57
CA VAL A 84 -32.09 -2.81 3.92
C VAL A 84 -32.11 -1.34 3.43
N GLY A 85 -31.04 -0.87 2.79
CA GLY A 85 -30.90 0.50 2.31
C GLY A 85 -30.62 1.54 3.41
N ALA A 86 -30.24 1.10 4.62
CA ALA A 86 -29.82 1.97 5.70
C ALA A 86 -28.32 2.27 5.61
N LEU A 87 -27.95 3.48 6.02
CA LEU A 87 -26.57 3.96 6.02
C LEU A 87 -25.82 3.42 7.26
N VAL A 88 -24.73 2.74 7.01
CA VAL A 88 -23.82 2.18 8.00
C VAL A 88 -22.61 3.11 8.11
N GLU A 89 -22.48 3.78 9.25
CA GLU A 89 -21.37 4.71 9.52
C GLU A 89 -20.29 4.10 10.42
N GLU A 90 -20.64 3.11 11.25
CA GLU A 90 -19.72 2.49 12.21
C GLU A 90 -18.69 1.59 11.52
N ASP A 91 -17.41 1.73 11.89
CA ASP A 91 -16.29 1.02 11.25
C ASP A 91 -16.38 -0.51 11.37
N THR A 92 -16.85 -1.02 12.52
CA THR A 92 -17.05 -2.46 12.75
C THR A 92 -18.12 -3.02 11.82
N GLU A 93 -19.27 -2.36 11.75
CA GLU A 93 -20.40 -2.78 10.91
C GLU A 93 -20.04 -2.70 9.41
N LYS A 94 -19.31 -1.65 9.00
CA LYS A 94 -18.78 -1.55 7.63
C LYS A 94 -17.86 -2.73 7.31
N ALA A 95 -16.94 -3.08 8.22
CA ALA A 95 -16.01 -4.18 8.01
C ALA A 95 -16.73 -5.53 7.89
N GLU A 96 -17.74 -5.77 8.71
CA GLU A 96 -18.56 -6.99 8.65
C GLU A 96 -19.36 -7.09 7.35
N LEU A 97 -20.01 -5.99 6.93
CA LEU A 97 -20.77 -5.93 5.68
C LEU A 97 -19.90 -6.21 4.46
N LEU A 98 -18.71 -5.62 4.41
CA LEU A 98 -17.74 -5.83 3.34
C LEU A 98 -17.20 -7.26 3.35
N ASN A 99 -16.88 -7.80 4.51
CA ASN A 99 -16.41 -9.19 4.65
C ASN A 99 -17.48 -10.20 4.20
N ALA A 100 -18.74 -10.01 4.61
CA ALA A 100 -19.86 -10.84 4.19
C ALA A 100 -20.06 -10.79 2.67
N PHE A 101 -19.95 -9.59 2.07
CA PHE A 101 -20.02 -9.42 0.62
C PHE A 101 -18.86 -10.12 -0.10
N PHE A 102 -17.62 -9.95 0.34
CA PHE A 102 -16.47 -10.61 -0.29
C PHE A 102 -16.50 -12.13 -0.15
N ALA A 103 -16.94 -12.64 0.99
CA ALA A 103 -17.15 -14.06 1.21
C ALA A 103 -18.23 -14.62 0.27
N SER A 104 -19.32 -13.88 0.01
CA SER A 104 -20.42 -14.34 -0.84
C SER A 104 -20.05 -14.40 -2.33
N VAL A 105 -19.21 -13.48 -2.81
CA VAL A 105 -18.72 -13.50 -4.21
C VAL A 105 -17.52 -14.44 -4.40
N PHE A 106 -16.91 -14.92 -3.33
CA PHE A 106 -15.81 -15.89 -3.40
C PHE A 106 -16.36 -17.27 -3.75
N THR A 107 -16.21 -17.67 -5.02
CA THR A 107 -16.65 -18.99 -5.48
C THR A 107 -15.66 -20.05 -4.97
N ALA A 108 -15.96 -20.66 -3.83
CA ALA A 108 -15.26 -21.87 -3.41
C ALA A 108 -15.54 -22.98 -4.43
N LYS A 109 -14.63 -23.20 -5.38
CA LYS A 109 -14.52 -24.50 -6.06
C LYS A 109 -13.97 -25.51 -5.05
N ALA A 110 -14.75 -25.80 -4.03
CA ALA A 110 -14.57 -26.97 -3.17
C ALA A 110 -15.46 -28.08 -3.73
N SER A 111 -15.02 -28.71 -4.83
CA SER A 111 -15.23 -30.15 -4.85
C SER A 111 -14.23 -30.73 -3.85
N PRO A 112 -14.61 -31.70 -3.01
CA PRO A 112 -13.63 -32.57 -2.38
C PRO A 112 -12.95 -33.35 -3.51
N GLN A 113 -11.94 -32.76 -4.15
CA GLN A 113 -10.87 -33.59 -4.64
C GLN A 113 -10.20 -34.06 -3.38
N GLU A 114 -10.46 -35.33 -3.05
CA GLU A 114 -9.51 -36.16 -2.34
C GLU A 114 -8.12 -35.63 -2.63
N THR A 115 -7.37 -35.32 -1.57
CA THR A 115 -5.91 -35.29 -1.63
C THR A 115 -5.51 -36.42 -2.55
N GLN A 116 -5.13 -36.09 -3.78
CA GLN A 116 -4.37 -37.01 -4.58
C GLN A 116 -3.08 -37.12 -3.79
N THR A 117 -3.03 -38.12 -2.91
CA THR A 117 -1.81 -38.87 -2.66
C THR A 117 -1.30 -39.24 -4.04
N LEU A 118 -0.54 -38.32 -4.64
CA LEU A 118 0.58 -38.74 -5.44
C LEU A 118 1.37 -39.61 -4.48
N ASP A 119 1.31 -40.91 -4.73
CA ASP A 119 2.27 -41.87 -4.22
C ASP A 119 3.64 -41.43 -4.76
N VAL A 120 4.19 -40.38 -4.14
CA VAL A 120 5.61 -40.09 -4.19
C VAL A 120 6.19 -41.11 -3.24
N GLY A 121 6.36 -42.33 -3.77
CA GLY A 121 7.14 -43.36 -3.11
C GLY A 121 8.41 -42.72 -2.59
N GLU A 122 8.78 -43.06 -1.35
CA GLU A 122 9.92 -42.54 -0.61
C GLU A 122 11.19 -42.47 -1.46
N LYS A 123 11.31 -41.40 -2.24
CA LYS A 123 12.59 -40.83 -2.56
C LYS A 123 12.82 -39.88 -1.41
N VAL A 124 13.60 -40.36 -0.46
CA VAL A 124 14.44 -39.51 0.38
C VAL A 124 15.04 -38.48 -0.56
N GLN A 125 14.43 -37.30 -0.65
CA GLN A 125 15.00 -36.19 -1.36
C GLN A 125 16.30 -35.93 -0.63
N LYS A 126 17.41 -36.18 -1.35
CA LYS A 126 18.72 -35.78 -0.88
C LYS A 126 18.62 -34.31 -0.49
N LYS A 127 19.34 -33.98 0.58
CA LYS A 127 19.37 -32.71 1.30
C LYS A 127 19.75 -31.48 0.45
N GLU A 128 19.81 -31.61 -0.87
CA GLU A 128 20.60 -30.79 -1.79
C GLU A 128 19.77 -30.00 -2.82
N ASP A 129 18.45 -30.21 -2.93
CA ASP A 129 17.60 -29.53 -3.93
C ASP A 129 16.57 -28.53 -3.36
N LEU A 130 16.60 -28.23 -2.06
CA LEU A 130 15.77 -27.16 -1.51
C LEU A 130 16.53 -25.84 -1.66
N PRO A 131 15.90 -24.75 -2.15
CA PRO A 131 16.54 -23.43 -2.12
C PRO A 131 16.84 -23.12 -0.66
N LEU A 132 18.10 -23.23 -0.29
CA LEU A 132 18.59 -22.78 1.00
C LEU A 132 18.25 -21.29 1.04
N VAL A 133 17.38 -20.90 1.96
CA VAL A 133 17.07 -19.47 2.15
C VAL A 133 18.32 -18.85 2.76
N GLU A 134 19.23 -18.38 1.90
CA GLU A 134 20.46 -17.76 2.34
C GLU A 134 20.16 -16.44 3.04
N GLU A 135 20.87 -16.22 4.16
CA GLU A 135 20.80 -14.96 4.91
C GLU A 135 21.07 -13.76 4.00
N ASP A 136 22.02 -13.89 3.08
CA ASP A 136 22.40 -12.84 2.14
C ASP A 136 21.30 -12.52 1.14
N TRP A 137 20.51 -13.50 0.71
CA TRP A 137 19.36 -13.29 -0.15
C TRP A 137 18.28 -12.47 0.56
N VAL A 138 18.02 -12.78 1.83
CA VAL A 138 17.06 -12.03 2.67
C VAL A 138 17.56 -10.61 2.93
N ARG A 139 18.85 -10.47 3.27
CA ARG A 139 19.52 -9.18 3.46
C ARG A 139 19.42 -8.29 2.23
N GLU A 140 19.68 -8.85 1.05
CA GLU A 140 19.59 -8.13 -0.23
C GLU A 140 18.15 -7.67 -0.52
N HIS A 141 17.16 -8.52 -0.27
CA HIS A 141 15.74 -8.17 -0.46
C HIS A 141 15.27 -7.07 0.51
N LEU A 142 15.71 -7.12 1.76
CA LEU A 142 15.48 -6.05 2.74
C LEU A 142 16.20 -4.75 2.34
N GLY A 143 17.40 -4.86 1.76
CA GLY A 143 18.18 -3.72 1.25
C GLY A 143 17.51 -3.02 0.07
N LYS A 144 16.76 -3.75 -0.75
CA LYS A 144 15.98 -3.26 -1.90
C LYS A 144 14.63 -2.63 -1.51
N LEU A 145 14.27 -2.61 -0.23
CA LEU A 145 13.04 -1.97 0.22
C LEU A 145 13.06 -0.47 -0.10
N ASP A 146 11.99 0.00 -0.74
CA ASP A 146 11.80 1.42 -1.01
C ASP A 146 11.47 2.16 0.30
N THR A 147 12.43 2.96 0.76
CA THR A 147 12.36 3.73 2.01
C THR A 147 11.36 4.88 1.98
N HIS A 148 10.82 5.22 0.80
CA HIS A 148 9.80 6.26 0.65
C HIS A 148 8.37 5.70 0.67
N LYS A 149 8.21 4.38 0.82
CA LYS A 149 6.89 3.75 0.98
C LYS A 149 6.31 4.00 2.38
N CYS A 150 4.98 3.96 2.44
CA CYS A 150 4.26 4.04 3.70
C CYS A 150 4.60 2.87 4.62
N MET A 151 4.34 3.08 5.91
CA MET A 151 4.39 2.06 6.94
C MET A 151 3.52 0.86 6.57
N ASP A 152 4.03 -0.33 6.83
CA ASP A 152 3.30 -1.58 6.65
C ASP A 152 2.14 -1.68 7.67
N PRO A 153 1.10 -2.51 7.44
CA PRO A 153 0.01 -2.68 8.40
C PRO A 153 0.45 -3.08 9.80
N ASP A 154 1.60 -3.75 9.91
CA ASP A 154 2.22 -4.15 11.19
C ASP A 154 2.95 -3.01 11.90
N GLY A 155 2.82 -1.76 11.42
CA GLY A 155 3.44 -0.58 12.02
C GLY A 155 4.94 -0.44 11.72
N MET A 156 5.51 -1.33 10.90
CA MET A 156 6.92 -1.29 10.55
C MET A 156 7.18 -0.43 9.33
N HIS A 157 8.00 0.61 9.48
CA HIS A 157 8.40 1.44 8.35
C HIS A 157 9.48 0.71 7.52
N PRO A 158 9.41 0.69 6.18
CA PRO A 158 10.41 0.03 5.32
C PRO A 158 11.86 0.48 5.61
N ARG A 159 12.03 1.76 5.97
CA ARG A 159 13.31 2.31 6.46
C ARG A 159 13.85 1.57 7.69
N VAL A 160 13.02 1.25 8.69
CA VAL A 160 13.47 0.53 9.90
C VAL A 160 13.97 -0.87 9.53
N LEU A 161 13.25 -1.57 8.66
CA LEU A 161 13.63 -2.91 8.23
C LEU A 161 14.90 -2.92 7.37
N ARG A 162 15.10 -1.89 6.54
CA ARG A 162 16.33 -1.71 5.77
C ARG A 162 17.54 -1.43 6.65
N GLU A 163 17.39 -0.55 7.65
CA GLU A 163 18.47 -0.21 8.58
C GLU A 163 18.80 -1.37 9.54
N LEU A 164 17.81 -2.20 9.88
CA LEU A 164 17.98 -3.39 10.70
C LEU A 164 18.26 -4.67 9.91
N ALA A 165 18.46 -4.57 8.59
CA ALA A 165 18.57 -5.72 7.69
C ALA A 165 19.64 -6.72 8.16
N ASP A 166 20.80 -6.24 8.59
CA ASP A 166 21.90 -7.09 9.08
C ASP A 166 21.58 -7.86 10.35
N VAL A 167 20.70 -7.32 11.20
CA VAL A 167 20.29 -7.95 12.46
C VAL A 167 19.15 -8.94 12.24
N ILE A 168 18.20 -8.60 11.35
CA ILE A 168 16.98 -9.38 11.14
C ILE A 168 17.07 -10.41 10.00
N ALA A 169 18.04 -10.30 9.10
CA ALA A 169 18.20 -11.25 7.99
C ALA A 169 18.39 -12.69 8.47
N LYS A 170 19.22 -12.88 9.50
CA LYS A 170 19.51 -14.19 10.08
C LYS A 170 18.32 -14.86 10.78
N PRO A 171 17.57 -14.19 11.69
CA PRO A 171 16.38 -14.80 12.25
C PRO A 171 15.29 -15.04 11.20
N LEU A 172 15.16 -14.16 10.20
CA LEU A 172 14.19 -14.34 9.12
C LEU A 172 14.53 -15.53 8.20
N SER A 173 15.81 -15.74 7.85
CA SER A 173 16.21 -16.88 7.03
C SER A 173 15.90 -18.21 7.72
N ILE A 174 16.13 -18.31 9.04
CA ILE A 174 15.77 -19.49 9.83
C ILE A 174 14.25 -19.72 9.84
N ILE A 175 13.45 -18.66 9.97
CA ILE A 175 11.99 -18.75 9.95
C ILE A 175 11.49 -19.20 8.57
N PHE A 176 12.01 -18.61 7.50
CA PHE A 176 11.65 -18.96 6.12
C PHE A 176 12.07 -20.38 5.77
N GLU A 177 13.26 -20.82 6.18
CA GLU A 177 13.70 -22.21 5.96
C GLU A 177 12.79 -23.20 6.70
N ARG A 178 12.46 -22.92 7.97
CA ARG A 178 11.52 -23.76 8.74
C ARG A 178 10.12 -23.77 8.16
N SER A 179 9.68 -22.64 7.62
CA SER A 179 8.38 -22.49 6.98
C SER A 179 8.32 -23.27 5.67
N TRP A 180 9.37 -23.19 4.84
CA TRP A 180 9.51 -23.93 3.59
C TRP A 180 9.54 -25.45 3.82
N ARG A 181 10.34 -25.92 4.79
CA ARG A 181 10.43 -27.36 5.14
C ARG A 181 9.12 -27.93 5.66
N ARG A 182 8.32 -27.13 6.36
CA ARG A 182 7.07 -27.58 6.98
C ARG A 182 5.85 -27.36 6.08
N GLY A 183 5.98 -26.58 5.01
CA GLY A 183 4.85 -26.15 4.18
C GLY A 183 3.87 -25.22 4.93
N GLU A 184 4.31 -24.60 6.02
CA GLU A 184 3.47 -23.80 6.90
C GLU A 184 3.97 -22.35 6.99
N VAL A 185 3.18 -21.40 6.52
CA VAL A 185 3.47 -19.96 6.62
C VAL A 185 3.33 -19.49 8.08
N PRO A 186 4.24 -18.64 8.61
CA PRO A 186 4.09 -18.05 9.95
C PRO A 186 2.72 -17.40 10.12
N GLU A 187 2.16 -17.41 11.33
CA GLU A 187 0.83 -16.86 11.57
C GLU A 187 0.72 -15.38 11.18
N ASP A 188 1.78 -14.60 11.43
CA ASP A 188 1.88 -13.19 11.03
C ASP A 188 2.04 -12.99 9.51
N GLY A 189 2.40 -14.04 8.76
CA GLY A 189 2.35 -14.07 7.30
C GLY A 189 1.02 -14.58 6.73
N ARG A 190 0.19 -15.22 7.57
CA ARG A 190 -1.18 -15.66 7.21
C ARG A 190 -2.22 -14.56 7.39
N LYS A 191 -1.94 -13.57 8.24
CA LYS A 191 -2.78 -12.39 8.44
C LYS A 191 -2.37 -11.32 7.43
N ALA A 192 -3.27 -10.97 6.52
CA ALA A 192 -3.11 -9.82 5.63
C ALA A 192 -4.11 -8.73 6.04
N ASN A 193 -3.66 -7.48 6.10
CA ASN A 193 -4.58 -6.38 6.32
C ASN A 193 -5.31 -6.09 5.00
N VAL A 194 -6.60 -6.42 4.95
CA VAL A 194 -7.41 -6.19 3.77
C VAL A 194 -7.75 -4.71 3.71
N THR A 195 -7.07 -3.99 2.82
CA THR A 195 -7.38 -2.59 2.54
C THR A 195 -8.33 -2.52 1.38
N LEU A 196 -9.35 -1.67 1.49
CA LEU A 196 -10.37 -1.52 0.47
C LEU A 196 -10.02 -0.38 -0.47
N VAL A 197 -10.01 -0.67 -1.76
CA VAL A 197 -9.82 0.32 -2.81
C VAL A 197 -11.16 0.60 -3.47
N PHE A 198 -11.68 1.81 -3.29
CA PHE A 198 -12.89 2.26 -3.96
C PHE A 198 -12.63 2.52 -5.45
N GLU A 199 -13.39 1.85 -6.32
CA GLU A 199 -13.20 1.94 -7.76
C GLU A 199 -13.97 3.13 -8.35
N LYS A 200 -15.31 3.14 -8.25
CA LYS A 200 -16.23 4.27 -8.60
C LYS A 200 -17.69 3.86 -8.32
N GLY A 201 -18.58 4.80 -7.98
CA GLY A 201 -20.02 4.54 -7.95
C GLY A 201 -20.71 5.07 -6.71
N LYS A 202 -21.82 4.43 -6.31
CA LYS A 202 -22.47 4.66 -5.02
C LYS A 202 -21.69 3.94 -3.91
N GLU A 203 -22.02 4.25 -2.67
CA GLU A 203 -21.51 3.62 -1.44
C GLU A 203 -22.03 2.18 -1.25
N ASP A 204 -21.79 1.36 -2.27
CA ASP A 204 -22.17 -0.05 -2.37
C ASP A 204 -20.91 -0.91 -2.13
N PRO A 205 -20.98 -1.96 -1.30
CA PRO A 205 -19.90 -2.93 -1.10
C PRO A 205 -19.26 -3.43 -2.41
N GLY A 206 -20.05 -3.57 -3.48
CA GLY A 206 -19.57 -4.03 -4.80
C GLY A 206 -18.59 -3.10 -5.50
N ASN A 207 -18.48 -1.83 -5.05
CA ASN A 207 -17.55 -0.85 -5.63
C ASN A 207 -16.19 -0.81 -4.91
N TYR A 208 -15.97 -1.68 -3.93
CA TYR A 208 -14.70 -1.83 -3.22
C TYR A 208 -13.99 -3.10 -3.66
N ARG A 209 -12.69 -2.99 -3.97
CA ARG A 209 -11.82 -4.15 -4.20
C ARG A 209 -11.00 -4.44 -2.95
N PRO A 210 -10.97 -5.70 -2.45
CA PRO A 210 -10.10 -6.07 -1.35
C PRO A 210 -8.67 -6.22 -1.85
N VAL A 211 -7.76 -5.44 -1.28
CA VAL A 211 -6.32 -5.57 -1.50
C VAL A 211 -5.70 -6.08 -0.21
N SER A 212 -5.21 -7.31 -0.24
CA SER A 212 -4.43 -7.90 0.85
C SER A 212 -3.07 -7.21 0.92
N LEU A 213 -2.86 -6.39 1.95
CA LEU A 213 -1.53 -5.92 2.29
C LEU A 213 -0.87 -7.01 3.14
N THR A 214 0.10 -7.70 2.55
CA THR A 214 0.92 -8.68 3.24
C THR A 214 2.10 -8.00 3.92
N SER A 215 2.49 -8.52 5.07
CA SER A 215 3.64 -8.03 5.83
C SER A 215 4.91 -8.08 4.97
N ILE A 216 5.86 -7.18 5.21
CA ILE A 216 7.15 -7.16 4.48
C ILE A 216 7.85 -8.53 4.54
N PRO A 217 7.92 -9.24 5.68
CA PRO A 217 8.39 -10.62 5.72
C PRO A 217 7.56 -11.59 4.86
N GLY A 218 6.23 -11.47 4.87
CA GLY A 218 5.34 -12.27 4.02
C GLY A 218 5.60 -12.04 2.52
N LYS A 219 5.82 -10.78 2.12
CA LYS A 219 6.17 -10.41 0.75
C LYS A 219 7.54 -10.92 0.32
N VAL A 220 8.53 -10.91 1.21
CA VAL A 220 9.85 -11.52 0.95
C VAL A 220 9.71 -13.04 0.78
N MET A 221 8.83 -13.67 1.56
CA MET A 221 8.54 -15.09 1.41
C MET A 221 7.79 -15.41 0.10
N GLU A 222 6.81 -14.60 -0.32
CA GLU A 222 6.16 -14.74 -1.63
C GLU A 222 7.19 -14.68 -2.78
N GLN A 223 8.14 -13.75 -2.71
CA GLN A 223 9.23 -13.65 -3.71
C GLN A 223 10.12 -14.89 -3.71
N LEU A 224 10.41 -15.47 -2.54
CA LEU A 224 11.15 -16.73 -2.44
C LEU A 224 10.41 -17.85 -3.17
N ILE A 225 9.08 -17.96 -3.00
CA ILE A 225 8.24 -18.98 -3.64
C ILE A 225 8.11 -18.72 -5.16
N LEU A 226 8.01 -17.45 -5.58
CA LEU A 226 7.81 -17.07 -6.98
C LEU A 226 9.09 -17.12 -7.83
N SER A 227 10.25 -16.91 -7.20
CA SER A 227 11.54 -16.87 -7.91
C SER A 227 11.86 -18.13 -8.75
N PRO A 228 11.61 -19.37 -8.29
CA PRO A 228 11.89 -20.58 -9.06
C PRO A 228 10.84 -20.83 -10.15
N ILE A 229 9.60 -20.38 -9.95
CA ILE A 229 8.48 -20.58 -10.89
C ILE A 229 8.60 -19.62 -12.09
N THR A 230 9.08 -18.40 -11.86
CA THR A 230 9.15 -17.35 -12.89
C THR A 230 10.44 -17.40 -13.72
N SER A 231 11.47 -18.11 -13.23
CA SER A 231 12.77 -18.22 -13.89
C SER A 231 12.87 -19.39 -14.90
N SER A 232 11.73 -19.98 -15.29
CA SER A 232 11.65 -21.14 -16.18
C SER A 232 10.94 -20.83 -17.50
#